data_AF-A0A832GZH0-F1
#
_entry.id   AF-A0A832GZH0-F1
#
_cell.length_a   1.000
_cell.length_b   1.000
_cell.length_c   1.000
_cell.angle_alpha   90.00
_cell.angle_beta   90.00
_cell.angle_gamma   90.00
#
_symmetry.space_group_name_H-M   'P 1'
#
loop_
_entity.id
_entity.type
_entity.pdbx_description
1 polymer ?
#
loop_
_entity_poly.entity_id
_entity_poly.type
_entity_poly.pdbx_seq_one_letter_code
_entity_poly.pdbx_strand_id
1 'polypeptide(L)'
;MLRWEVVAASAATVAVAELGDKTQLAAIALSARGRPLVAFTASTLGFVAANVVATALGCALRVTLPIELAGAVAGAAFIAAGLASLFGGGWRFRSEC
;
A
#
# COMPACT_ATOMS: atom_id res chain seq x y z
N MET A 1 5.16 -1.33 -27.31
CA MET A 1 6.16 -2.35 -26.95
C MET A 1 6.30 -2.36 -25.44
N LEU A 2 5.80 -3.40 -24.76
CA LEU A 2 5.87 -3.51 -23.31
C LEU A 2 7.32 -3.79 -22.91
N ARG A 3 7.99 -2.84 -22.26
CA ARG A 3 9.33 -3.07 -21.70
C ARG A 3 9.16 -3.90 -20.44
N TRP A 4 9.24 -5.23 -20.57
CA TRP A 4 9.05 -6.19 -19.47
C TRP A 4 9.96 -5.89 -18.27
N GLU A 5 11.13 -5.31 -18.51
CA GLU A 5 12.05 -4.86 -17.46
C GLU A 5 11.44 -3.82 -16.53
N VAL A 6 10.62 -2.91 -17.07
CA VAL A 6 9.99 -1.84 -16.29
C VAL A 6 8.88 -2.40 -15.41
N VAL A 7 8.12 -3.38 -15.93
CA VAL A 7 7.07 -4.09 -15.18
C VAL A 7 7.68 -4.92 -14.07
N ALA A 8 8.76 -5.65 -14.37
CA ALA A 8 9.45 -6.46 -13.37
C ALA A 8 10.08 -5.58 -12.27
N ALA A 9 10.73 -4.48 -12.64
CA ALA A 9 11.34 -3.56 -11.68
C ALA A 9 10.31 -2.88 -10.76
N SER A 10 9.19 -2.40 -11.31
CA SER A 10 8.14 -1.78 -10.50
C SER A 10 7.43 -2.79 -9.60
N ALA A 11 7.11 -3.99 -10.11
CA ALA A 11 6.52 -5.07 -9.32
C ALA A 11 7.44 -5.51 -8.18
N ALA A 12 8.75 -5.66 -8.43
CA ALA A 12 9.72 -6.03 -7.41
C ALA A 12 9.87 -4.94 -6.33
N THR A 13 9.92 -3.67 -6.73
CA THR A 13 10.05 -2.55 -5.78
C THR A 13 8.84 -2.46 -4.86
N VAL A 14 7.63 -2.57 -5.43
CA VAL A 14 6.39 -2.58 -4.64
C VAL A 14 6.31 -3.83 -3.76
N ALA A 15 6.68 -5.00 -4.28
CA ALA A 15 6.69 -6.23 -3.49
C ALA A 15 7.64 -6.10 -2.28
N VAL A 16 8.83 -5.54 -2.44
CA VAL A 16 9.78 -5.30 -1.35
C VAL A 16 9.26 -4.25 -0.36
N ALA A 17 8.62 -3.19 -0.84
CA ALA A 17 8.03 -2.16 0.02
C ALA A 17 6.85 -2.68 0.85
N GLU A 18 6.06 -3.60 0.30
CA GLU A 18 4.83 -4.15 0.91
C GLU A 18 5.03 -5.51 1.58
N LEU A 19 6.24 -6.08 1.52
CA LEU A 19 6.56 -7.38 2.11
C LEU A 19 6.47 -7.30 3.64
N GLY A 20 5.53 -8.07 4.21
CA GLY A 20 5.27 -8.10 5.65
C GLY A 20 4.19 -7.13 6.14
N ASP A 21 3.44 -6.49 5.23
CA ASP A 21 2.31 -5.66 5.64
C ASP A 21 1.16 -6.51 6.23
N LYS A 22 0.34 -5.87 7.09
CA LYS A 22 -0.81 -6.50 7.75
C LYS A 22 -1.79 -7.10 6.76
N THR A 23 -1.88 -6.56 5.56
CA THR A 23 -2.69 -7.11 4.46
C THR A 23 -2.22 -8.51 4.04
N GLN A 24 -0.92 -8.80 4.03
CA GLN A 24 -0.39 -10.14 3.72
C GLN A 24 -0.72 -11.15 4.82
N LEU A 25 -0.57 -10.76 6.09
CA LEU A 25 -0.96 -11.62 7.22
C LEU A 25 -2.46 -11.89 7.24
N ALA A 26 -3.29 -10.89 6.93
CA ALA A 26 -4.73 -11.06 6.80
C ALA A 26 -5.11 -12.00 5.65
N ALA A 27 -4.43 -11.91 4.51
CA ALA A 27 -4.65 -12.79 3.37
C ALA A 27 -4.26 -14.24 3.68
N ILE A 28 -3.15 -14.46 4.39
CA ILE A 28 -2.73 -15.79 4.87
C ILE A 28 -3.75 -16.35 5.87
N ALA A 29 -4.18 -15.56 6.85
CA ALA A 29 -5.17 -15.97 7.84
C ALA A 29 -6.53 -16.32 7.21
N LEU A 30 -6.98 -15.54 6.22
CA LEU A 30 -8.21 -15.81 5.47
C LEU A 30 -8.08 -17.04 4.57
N SER A 31 -6.89 -17.26 3.99
CA SER A 31 -6.58 -18.46 3.21
C SER A 31 -6.56 -19.72 4.08
N ALA A 32 -6.04 -19.62 5.32
CA ALA A 32 -5.99 -20.70 6.29
C ALA A 32 -7.39 -21.16 6.74
N ARG A 33 -8.42 -20.31 6.65
CA ARG A 33 -9.84 -20.65 6.90
C ARG A 33 -10.50 -21.47 5.77
N GLY A 34 -9.73 -22.02 4.84
CA GLY A 34 -10.21 -22.94 3.80
C GLY A 34 -10.78 -22.27 2.54
N ARG A 35 -10.59 -20.95 2.37
CA ARG A 35 -11.06 -20.20 1.18
C ARG A 35 -9.93 -19.44 0.47
N PRO A 36 -8.83 -20.11 0.06
CA PRO A 36 -7.65 -19.46 -0.50
C PRO A 36 -7.96 -18.67 -1.78
N LEU A 37 -8.83 -19.18 -2.65
CA LEU A 37 -9.23 -18.48 -3.88
C LEU A 37 -9.98 -17.18 -3.59
N VAL A 38 -10.82 -17.16 -2.55
CA VAL A 38 -11.56 -15.96 -2.15
C VAL A 38 -10.62 -14.93 -1.51
N ALA A 39 -9.69 -15.38 -0.68
CA ALA A 39 -8.68 -14.51 -0.09
C ALA A 39 -7.79 -13.86 -1.15
N PHE A 40 -7.36 -14.65 -2.15
CA PHE A 40 -6.56 -14.16 -3.26
C PHE A 40 -7.32 -13.13 -4.12
N THR A 41 -8.55 -13.45 -4.54
CA THR A 41 -9.32 -12.53 -5.39
C THR A 41 -9.71 -11.25 -4.64
N ALA A 42 -10.12 -11.35 -3.37
CA ALA A 42 -10.49 -10.19 -2.56
C ALA A 42 -9.29 -9.27 -2.29
N SER A 43 -8.13 -9.82 -1.93
CA SER A 43 -6.91 -9.02 -1.69
C SER A 43 -6.41 -8.37 -2.98
N THR A 44 -6.40 -9.10 -4.09
CA THR A 44 -6.00 -8.56 -5.40
C THR A 44 -6.94 -7.43 -5.85
N LEU A 45 -8.26 -7.63 -5.75
CA LEU A 45 -9.24 -6.60 -6.12
C LEU A 45 -9.13 -5.36 -5.21
N GLY A 46 -8.95 -5.56 -3.91
CA GLY A 46 -8.75 -4.46 -2.97
C GLY A 46 -7.50 -3.64 -3.30
N PHE A 47 -6.38 -4.32 -3.61
CA PHE A 47 -5.13 -3.66 -3.98
C PHE A 47 -5.27 -2.87 -5.29
N VAL A 48 -5.86 -3.47 -6.33
CA VAL A 48 -6.10 -2.77 -7.60
C VAL A 48 -7.02 -1.57 -7.42
N ALA A 49 -8.12 -1.72 -6.69
CA ALA A 49 -9.06 -0.63 -6.43
C ALA A 49 -8.38 0.53 -5.69
N ALA A 50 -7.61 0.25 -4.64
CA ALA A 50 -6.87 1.27 -3.89
C ALA A 50 -5.89 2.03 -4.79
N ASN A 51 -5.13 1.32 -5.63
CA ASN A 51 -4.18 1.93 -6.56
C ASN A 51 -4.86 2.78 -7.65
N VAL A 52 -6.01 2.32 -8.17
CA VAL A 52 -6.81 3.09 -9.14
C VAL A 52 -7.30 4.40 -8.52
N VAL A 53 -7.85 4.35 -7.31
CA VAL A 53 -8.31 5.54 -6.58
C VAL A 53 -7.15 6.50 -6.30
N ALA A 54 -6.03 5.98 -5.78
CA ALA A 54 -4.84 6.78 -5.49
C ALA A 54 -4.28 7.45 -6.76
N THR A 55 -4.22 6.73 -7.87
CA THR A 55 -3.71 7.25 -9.14
C THR A 55 -4.66 8.28 -9.75
N ALA A 56 -5.98 8.04 -9.68
CA ALA A 56 -6.99 8.99 -10.17
C ALA A 56 -6.93 10.31 -9.39
N LEU A 57 -6.86 10.26 -8.06
CA LEU A 57 -6.64 11.42 -7.20
C LEU A 57 -5.31 12.10 -7.54
N GLY A 58 -4.22 11.33 -7.65
CA GLY A 58 -2.91 11.86 -8.02
C GLY A 58 -2.91 12.61 -9.36
N CYS A 59 -3.61 12.09 -10.37
CA CYS A 59 -3.79 12.77 -11.66
C CYS A 59 -4.62 14.05 -11.54
N ALA A 60 -5.68 14.07 -10.74
CA ALA A 60 -6.49 15.27 -10.50
C ALA A 60 -5.69 16.36 -9.77
N LEU A 61 -4.88 15.98 -8.79
CA LEU A 61 -4.06 16.90 -7.98
C LEU A 61 -2.80 17.39 -8.72
N ARG A 62 -2.32 16.68 -9.74
CA ARG A 62 -1.15 17.07 -10.54
C ARG A 62 -1.27 18.40 -11.27
N VAL A 63 -2.50 18.88 -11.52
CA VAL A 63 -2.73 20.18 -12.19
C VAL A 63 -2.42 21.35 -11.26
N THR A 64 -2.48 21.15 -9.95
CA THR A 64 -2.33 22.22 -8.95
C THR A 64 -1.10 22.06 -8.05
N LEU A 65 -0.52 20.86 -7.96
CA LEU A 65 0.59 20.56 -7.05
C LEU A 65 1.94 20.38 -7.78
N PRO A 66 2.94 21.24 -7.52
CA PRO A 66 4.31 21.01 -7.98
C PRO A 66 4.91 19.77 -7.30
N ILE A 67 5.69 19.01 -8.06
CA ILE A 67 6.25 17.71 -7.66
C ILE A 67 7.11 17.79 -6.39
N GLU A 68 7.74 18.93 -6.17
CA GLU A 68 8.60 19.23 -5.01
C GLU A 68 7.78 19.28 -3.71
N LEU A 69 6.60 19.93 -3.73
CA LEU A 69 5.70 19.98 -2.58
C LEU A 69 5.11 18.60 -2.28
N ALA A 70 4.74 17.84 -3.32
CA ALA A 70 4.24 16.47 -3.12
C ALA A 70 5.28 15.57 -2.46
N GLY A 71 6.54 15.65 -2.89
CA GLY A 71 7.66 14.94 -2.28
C GLY A 71 7.92 15.38 -0.84
N ALA A 72 7.92 16.68 -0.56
CA ALA A 72 8.12 17.22 0.78
C ALA A 72 7.02 16.76 1.76
N VAL A 73 5.75 16.81 1.33
CA VAL A 73 4.61 16.35 2.14
C VAL A 73 4.69 14.85 2.40
N ALA A 74 5.01 14.04 1.38
CA ALA A 74 5.17 12.59 1.54
C ALA A 74 6.32 12.25 2.51
N GLY A 75 7.47 12.92 2.40
CA GLY A 75 8.60 12.75 3.31
C GLY A 75 8.27 13.18 4.75
N ALA A 76 7.59 14.31 4.92
CA ALA A 76 7.14 14.77 6.23
C ALA A 76 6.14 13.78 6.87
N ALA A 77 5.17 13.27 6.09
CA ALA A 77 4.24 12.25 6.55
C ALA A 77 4.95 10.96 6.96
N PHE A 78 5.98 10.54 6.21
CA PHE A 78 6.78 9.36 6.53
C PHE A 78 7.55 9.52 7.85
N ILE A 79 8.22 10.67 8.05
CA ILE A 79 8.92 10.98 9.30
C ILE A 79 7.93 11.03 10.47
N ALA A 80 6.78 11.69 10.29
CA ALA A 80 5.75 11.76 11.31
C ALA A 80 5.22 10.37 11.70
N ALA A 81 4.98 9.49 10.73
CA ALA A 81 4.57 8.11 10.98
C ALA A 81 5.66 7.30 11.71
N GLY A 82 6.93 7.49 11.35
CA GLY A 82 8.07 6.90 12.03
C GLY A 82 8.19 7.35 13.49
N LEU A 83 8.08 8.64 13.76
CA LEU A 83 8.09 9.21 15.11
C LEU A 83 6.88 8.71 15.93
N ALA A 84 5.68 8.70 15.35
CA ALA A 84 4.48 8.20 16.01
C ALA A 84 4.63 6.72 16.41
N SER A 85 5.27 5.91 15.57
CA SER A 85 5.57 4.50 15.85
C SER A 85 6.59 4.34 16.98
N LEU A 86 7.62 5.20 17.03
CA LEU A 86 8.67 5.22 18.06
C LEU A 86 8.14 5.63 19.45
N PHE A 87 7.27 6.65 19.51
CA PHE A 87 6.74 7.17 20.78
C PHE A 87 5.53 6.38 21.32
N GLY A 88 5.26 5.19 20.78
CA GLY A 88 4.17 4.34 21.28
C GLY A 88 2.78 4.89 20.99
N GLY A 89 2.65 5.85 20.06
CA GLY A 89 1.37 6.25 19.44
C GLY A 89 0.82 5.16 18.51
N GLY A 90 1.00 3.90 18.91
CA GLY A 90 0.59 2.74 18.16
C GLY A 90 -0.90 2.84 17.91
N TRP A 91 -1.26 2.90 16.63
CA TRP A 91 -2.52 2.38 16.14
C TRP A 91 -2.67 0.97 16.72
N ARG A 92 -3.24 0.87 17.92
CA ARG A 92 -3.64 -0.38 18.55
C ARG A 92 -4.68 -0.93 17.61
N PHE A 93 -4.27 -1.81 16.72
CA PHE A 93 -5.17 -2.62 15.91
C PHE A 93 -6.05 -3.35 16.90
N ARG A 94 -7.23 -2.78 17.11
CA ARG A 94 -8.30 -3.35 17.92
C ARG A 94 -8.69 -4.62 17.20
N SER A 95 -8.11 -5.73 17.62
CA SER A 95 -8.65 -7.05 17.34
C SER A 95 -10.01 -7.13 18.01
N GLU A 96 -11.04 -6.77 17.26
CA GLU A 96 -12.37 -7.33 17.49
C GLU A 96 -12.29 -8.77 16.98
N CYS A 97 -12.59 -9.72 17.87
CA CYS A 97 -12.45 -11.16 17.68
C CYS A 97 -13.19 -11.72 16.45
#